data_AF-A0A1B6IE17-F1
#
_entry.id   AF-A0A1B6IE17-F1
#
_cell.length_a   1.000
_cell.length_b   1.000
_cell.length_c   1.000
_cell.angle_alpha   90.00
_cell.angle_beta   90.00
_cell.angle_gamma   90.00
#
_symmetry.space_group_name_H-M   'P 1'
#
loop_
_entity.id
_entity.type
_entity.pdbx_description
1 polymer ?
#
loop_
_entity_poly.entity_id
_entity_poly.type
_entity_poly.pdbx_seq_one_letter_code
_entity_poly.pdbx_strand_id
1 'polypeptide(L)'
;NTRNALIDFITPRHCEVAKEMGDIKIGDSMYALHYARSKDTLSFDVTASEDKLYVKYPEGANESDIIKMLGNVAINKPENAKNFFFATCGSIDEQVRLIKALDKKPVAGGSLSVKVAIDKTRKSRRNTIKSDAN
;
A
#
# COMPACT_ATOMS: atom_id res chain seq x y z
N ASN A 1 -7.38 -11.17 36.00
CA ASN A 1 -6.32 -11.45 35.00
C ASN A 1 -7.01 -11.72 33.67
N THR A 2 -7.28 -10.69 32.88
CA THR A 2 -8.10 -10.78 31.66
C THR A 2 -7.24 -11.37 30.54
N ARG A 3 -7.48 -12.63 30.19
CA ARG A 3 -6.78 -13.30 29.08
C ARG A 3 -7.56 -13.03 27.80
N ASN A 4 -7.01 -12.17 26.95
CA ASN A 4 -7.53 -11.98 25.60
C ASN A 4 -7.01 -13.10 24.71
N ALA A 5 -7.85 -13.62 23.81
CA ALA A 5 -7.46 -14.60 22.81
C ALA A 5 -7.54 -13.98 21.41
N LEU A 6 -6.61 -14.35 20.53
CA LEU A 6 -6.63 -13.97 19.13
C LEU A 6 -7.23 -15.13 18.33
N ILE A 7 -8.19 -14.82 17.46
CA ILE A 7 -8.82 -15.78 16.57
C ILE A 7 -8.50 -15.35 15.14
N ASP A 8 -7.73 -16.18 14.44
CA ASP A 8 -7.39 -15.95 13.04
C ASP A 8 -8.37 -16.70 12.13
N PHE A 9 -8.95 -15.96 11.18
CA PHE A 9 -9.81 -16.52 10.16
C PHE A 9 -9.05 -16.63 8.85
N ILE A 10 -9.32 -17.71 8.11
CA ILE A 10 -8.72 -17.95 6.79
C ILE A 10 -9.07 -16.83 5.79
N THR A 11 -10.26 -16.21 5.92
CA THR A 11 -10.70 -15.12 5.06
C THR A 11 -11.24 -13.93 5.87
N PRO A 12 -11.10 -12.69 5.37
CA PRO A 12 -11.67 -11.51 6.02
C PRO A 12 -13.20 -11.58 6.17
N ARG A 13 -13.88 -12.17 5.19
CA ARG A 13 -15.33 -12.35 5.20
C ARG A 13 -15.82 -13.15 6.40
N HIS A 14 -15.09 -14.18 6.82
CA HIS A 14 -15.43 -14.95 8.02
C HIS A 14 -15.26 -14.13 9.31
N CYS A 15 -14.33 -13.18 9.33
CA CYS A 15 -14.15 -12.27 10.47
C CYS A 15 -15.31 -11.27 10.60
N GLU A 16 -15.79 -10.72 9.49
CA GLU A 16 -16.95 -9.82 9.46
C GLU A 16 -18.21 -10.53 9.94
N VAL A 17 -18.50 -11.71 9.39
CA VAL A 17 -19.65 -12.53 9.81
C VAL A 17 -19.58 -12.86 11.30
N ALA A 18 -18.41 -13.23 11.81
CA ALA A 18 -18.23 -13.49 13.24
C ALA A 18 -18.48 -12.24 14.10
N LYS A 19 -18.06 -11.05 13.63
CA LYS A 19 -18.28 -9.79 14.35
C LYS A 19 -19.75 -9.38 14.40
N GLU A 20 -20.49 -9.64 13.31
CA GLU A 20 -21.93 -9.39 13.22
C GLU A 20 -22.75 -10.29 14.13
N MET A 21 -22.27 -11.49 14.45
CA MET A 21 -22.90 -12.41 15.40
C MET A 21 -22.89 -11.90 16.85
N GLY A 22 -22.13 -10.83 17.15
CA GLY A 22 -22.11 -10.20 18.46
C GLY A 22 -21.19 -10.90 19.45
N ASP A 23 -21.66 -11.06 20.69
CA ASP A 23 -20.89 -11.69 21.75
C ASP A 23 -20.91 -13.22 21.61
N ILE A 24 -19.75 -13.85 21.81
CA ILE A 24 -19.61 -15.30 21.69
C ILE A 24 -19.57 -15.97 23.05
N LYS A 25 -20.24 -17.13 23.17
CA LYS A 25 -20.19 -17.98 24.36
C LYS A 25 -19.09 -19.03 24.21
N ILE A 26 -18.12 -19.04 25.13
CA ILE A 26 -17.10 -20.09 25.22
C ILE A 26 -17.16 -20.68 26.63
N GLY A 27 -17.57 -21.95 26.73
CA GLY A 27 -17.92 -22.58 28.01
C GLY A 27 -19.09 -21.84 28.67
N ASP A 28 -18.94 -21.47 29.94
CA ASP A 28 -19.96 -20.71 30.69
C ASP A 28 -19.75 -19.20 30.67
N SER A 29 -18.84 -18.69 29.83
CA SER A 29 -18.49 -17.27 29.77
C SER A 29 -18.86 -16.64 28.42
N MET A 30 -19.32 -15.40 28.48
CA MET A 30 -19.60 -14.55 27.32
C MET A 30 -18.39 -13.65 27.04
N TYR A 31 -18.00 -13.54 25.78
CA TYR A 31 -16.86 -12.74 25.34
C TYR A 31 -17.28 -11.78 24.25
N ALA A 32 -16.93 -10.50 24.42
CA ALA A 32 -17.10 -9.49 23.39
C ALA A 32 -16.04 -9.65 22.30
N LEU A 33 -16.49 -9.68 21.05
CA LEU A 33 -15.61 -9.71 19.89
C LEU A 33 -15.11 -8.31 19.52
N HIS A 34 -13.81 -8.19 19.34
CA HIS A 34 -13.15 -6.97 18.87
C HIS A 34 -12.20 -7.31 17.73
N TYR A 35 -12.07 -6.41 16.75
CA TYR A 35 -10.98 -6.52 15.77
C TYR A 35 -9.64 -6.41 16.49
N ALA A 36 -8.72 -7.31 16.14
CA ALA A 36 -7.36 -7.26 16.63
C ALA A 36 -6.71 -5.93 16.19
N ARG A 37 -6.20 -5.16 17.15
CA ARG A 37 -5.42 -3.95 16.84
C ARG A 37 -4.01 -4.38 16.48
N SER A 38 -3.60 -4.18 15.22
CA SER A 38 -2.19 -4.16 14.87
C SER A 38 -1.50 -3.07 15.68
N LYS A 39 -0.38 -3.40 16.34
CA LYS A 39 0.45 -2.45 17.10
C LYS A 39 1.02 -1.31 16.23
N ASP A 40 0.91 -1.40 14.89
CA ASP A 40 1.52 -0.48 13.92
C ASP A 40 0.50 0.33 13.08
N THR A 41 -0.66 0.65 13.63
CA THR A 41 -1.65 1.47 12.89
C THR A 41 -1.38 2.97 12.97
N LEU A 42 -0.22 3.39 12.44
CA LEU A 42 -0.14 4.65 11.69
C LEU A 42 -0.96 4.44 10.40
N SER A 43 -2.26 4.74 10.47
CA SER A 43 -3.16 4.63 9.31
C SER A 43 -2.81 5.71 8.28
N PHE A 44 -1.89 5.38 7.38
CA PHE A 44 -1.82 6.03 6.09
C PHE A 44 -2.94 5.41 5.24
N ASP A 45 -3.80 6.23 4.65
CA ASP A 45 -4.62 5.74 3.55
C ASP A 45 -3.67 5.54 2.38
N VAL A 46 -3.48 4.27 2.01
CA VAL A 46 -2.61 3.80 0.93
C VAL A 46 -3.46 3.81 -0.33
N THR A 47 -3.34 4.86 -1.13
CA THR A 47 -4.01 4.96 -2.43
C THR A 47 -3.00 4.69 -3.54
N ALA A 48 -3.44 3.98 -4.58
CA ALA A 48 -2.67 3.88 -5.81
C ALA A 48 -2.52 5.28 -6.40
N SER A 49 -1.30 5.64 -6.78
CA SER A 49 -1.01 6.93 -7.38
C SER A 49 -1.55 6.97 -8.81
N GLU A 50 -2.26 8.03 -9.15
CA GLU A 50 -2.86 8.22 -10.48
C GLU A 50 -1.80 8.57 -11.54
N ASP A 51 -0.65 9.09 -11.12
CA ASP A 51 0.39 9.61 -12.00
C ASP A 51 1.78 9.00 -11.74
N LYS A 52 2.03 8.34 -10.60
CA LYS A 52 3.38 7.82 -10.29
C LYS A 52 3.54 6.33 -10.50
N LEU A 53 4.70 5.96 -11.03
CA LEU A 53 5.22 4.60 -11.08
C LEU A 53 6.33 4.42 -10.06
N TYR A 54 6.34 3.25 -9.43
CA TYR A 54 7.46 2.73 -8.69
C TYR A 54 8.26 1.80 -9.62
N VAL A 55 9.53 2.13 -9.83
CA VAL A 55 10.44 1.37 -10.69
C VAL A 55 11.56 0.82 -9.83
N LYS A 56 11.62 -0.51 -9.72
CA LYS A 56 12.73 -1.23 -9.07
C LYS A 56 13.54 -1.98 -10.12
N TYR A 57 14.84 -1.95 -9.97
CA TYR A 57 15.77 -2.63 -10.85
C TYR A 57 16.73 -3.52 -10.04
N PRO A 58 17.30 -4.56 -10.66
CA PRO A 58 18.25 -5.43 -9.99
C PRO A 58 19.60 -4.74 -9.80
N GLU A 59 20.38 -5.26 -8.86
CA GLU A 59 21.75 -4.82 -8.62
C GLU A 59 22.61 -5.19 -9.84
N GLY A 60 23.29 -4.20 -10.43
CA GLY A 60 24.03 -4.35 -11.68
C GLY A 60 23.31 -3.84 -12.93
N ALA A 61 22.04 -3.45 -12.84
CA ALA A 61 21.36 -2.75 -13.93
C ALA A 61 21.81 -1.28 -14.03
N ASN A 62 21.97 -0.78 -15.26
CA ASN A 62 22.29 0.61 -15.50
C ASN A 62 21.04 1.48 -15.41
N GLU A 63 20.96 2.29 -14.34
CA GLU A 63 19.86 3.22 -14.09
C GLU A 63 19.61 4.18 -15.27
N SER A 64 20.66 4.66 -15.92
CA SER A 64 20.52 5.61 -17.04
C SER A 64 19.82 4.99 -18.24
N ASP A 65 20.05 3.70 -18.50
CA ASP A 65 19.41 2.99 -19.60
C ASP A 65 17.94 2.71 -19.29
N ILE A 66 17.62 2.42 -18.02
CA ILE A 66 16.24 2.24 -17.57
C ILE A 66 15.45 3.55 -17.68
N ILE A 67 16.05 4.69 -17.30
CA ILE A 67 15.43 6.01 -17.46
C ILE A 67 15.14 6.30 -18.94
N LYS A 68 16.08 5.99 -19.85
CA LYS A 68 15.84 6.12 -21.29
C LYS A 68 14.69 5.24 -21.79
N MET A 69 14.52 4.03 -21.24
CA MET A 69 13.42 3.13 -21.61
C MET A 69 12.04 3.67 -21.18
N LEU A 70 11.99 4.45 -20.11
CA LEU A 70 10.75 5.08 -19.64
C LEU A 70 10.33 6.28 -20.49
N GLY A 71 11.25 6.84 -21.28
CA GLY A 71 10.97 7.93 -22.21
C GLY A 71 10.85 9.28 -21.49
N ASN A 72 9.84 10.06 -21.87
CA ASN A 72 9.66 11.44 -21.40
C ASN A 72 8.83 11.50 -20.10
N VAL A 73 9.35 10.89 -19.02
CA VAL A 73 8.73 10.93 -17.69
C VAL A 73 9.63 11.65 -16.70
N ALA A 74 9.03 12.32 -15.71
CA ALA A 74 9.81 13.00 -14.68
C ALA A 74 10.29 12.00 -13.62
N ILE A 75 11.60 11.86 -13.45
CA ILE A 75 12.20 10.91 -12.51
C ILE A 75 12.44 11.58 -11.15
N ASN A 76 11.92 10.96 -10.09
CA ASN A 76 12.11 11.35 -8.71
C ASN A 76 12.81 10.23 -7.94
N LYS A 77 14.06 10.45 -7.56
CA LYS A 77 14.86 9.51 -6.77
C LYS A 77 15.03 10.00 -5.33
N PRO A 78 14.52 9.25 -4.33
CA PRO A 78 14.78 9.57 -2.92
C PRO A 78 16.27 9.46 -2.57
N GLU A 79 16.78 10.32 -1.68
CA GLU A 79 18.21 10.37 -1.29
C GLU A 79 18.80 9.03 -0.81
N ASN A 80 17.97 8.14 -0.26
CA ASN A 80 18.39 6.82 0.24
C ASN A 80 17.86 5.65 -0.60
N ALA A 81 17.42 5.91 -1.82
CA ALA A 81 16.86 4.87 -2.67
C ALA A 81 17.97 3.99 -3.27
N LYS A 82 18.00 2.72 -2.86
CA LYS A 82 18.87 1.69 -3.45
C LYS A 82 18.09 0.88 -4.47
N ASN A 83 18.50 0.99 -5.74
CA ASN A 83 17.96 0.21 -6.85
C ASN A 83 16.45 0.41 -7.11
N PHE A 84 15.94 1.60 -6.80
CA PHE A 84 14.60 2.02 -7.17
C PHE A 84 14.50 3.54 -7.34
N PHE A 85 13.50 3.99 -8.07
CA PHE A 85 13.08 5.39 -8.15
C PHE A 85 11.59 5.48 -8.48
N PHE A 86 11.04 6.69 -8.42
CA PHE A 86 9.70 6.99 -8.88
C PHE A 86 9.73 7.70 -10.22
N ALA A 87 8.77 7.41 -11.09
CA ALA A 87 8.58 8.12 -12.35
C ALA A 87 7.17 8.72 -12.38
N THR A 88 7.05 9.99 -12.78
CA THR A 88 5.76 10.67 -12.90
C THR A 88 5.36 10.66 -14.37
N CYS A 89 4.23 10.03 -14.66
CA CYS A 89 3.59 9.95 -15.96
C CYS A 89 2.63 11.13 -16.14
N GLY A 90 2.40 11.55 -17.39
CA GLY A 90 1.44 12.59 -17.72
C GLY A 90 -0.02 12.11 -17.73
N SER A 91 -0.25 10.79 -17.75
CA SER A 91 -1.59 10.19 -17.75
C SER A 91 -1.61 8.76 -17.22
N ILE A 92 -2.79 8.30 -16.80
CA ILE A 92 -3.04 6.91 -16.40
C ILE A 92 -2.77 5.94 -17.57
N ASP A 93 -3.11 6.32 -18.80
CA ASP A 93 -2.87 5.47 -19.98
C ASP A 93 -1.37 5.25 -20.23
N GLU A 94 -0.55 6.29 -20.05
CA GLU A 94 0.91 6.18 -20.11
C GLU A 94 1.44 5.27 -19.00
N GLN A 95 0.90 5.40 -17.79
CA GLN A 95 1.25 4.55 -16.64
C GLN A 95 0.98 3.06 -16.95
N VAL A 96 -0.21 2.74 -17.45
CA VAL A 96 -0.61 1.37 -17.81
C VAL A 96 0.26 0.83 -18.95
N ARG A 97 0.56 1.66 -19.96
CA ARG A 97 1.42 1.29 -21.09
C ARG A 97 2.83 0.93 -20.60
N LEU A 98 3.42 1.76 -19.75
CA LEU A 98 4.77 1.56 -19.22
C LEU A 98 4.85 0.31 -18.33
N ILE A 99 3.86 0.07 -17.47
CA ILE A 99 3.79 -1.15 -16.66
C ILE A 99 3.76 -2.39 -17.57
N LYS A 100 2.86 -2.43 -18.56
CA LYS A 100 2.75 -3.57 -19.47
C LYS A 100 4.01 -3.80 -20.30
N ALA A 101 4.72 -2.74 -20.67
CA ALA A 101 5.90 -2.82 -21.54
C ALA A 101 7.21 -3.13 -20.78
N LEU A 102 7.32 -2.70 -19.52
CA LEU A 102 8.59 -2.72 -18.78
C LEU A 102 8.57 -3.62 -17.55
N ASP A 103 7.41 -3.94 -16.96
CA ASP A 103 7.36 -4.89 -15.84
C ASP A 103 7.87 -6.26 -16.29
N LYS A 104 8.76 -6.84 -15.49
CA LYS A 104 9.47 -8.11 -15.75
C LYS A 104 10.35 -8.11 -17.01
N LYS A 105 10.64 -6.94 -17.60
CA LYS A 105 11.58 -6.86 -18.72
C LYS A 105 13.00 -7.23 -18.24
N PRO A 106 13.71 -8.13 -18.95
CA PRO A 106 15.06 -8.52 -18.57
C PRO A 106 16.04 -7.35 -18.79
N VAL A 107 16.91 -7.13 -17.82
CA VAL A 107 18.01 -6.16 -17.81
C VAL A 107 19.25 -6.79 -17.18
N ALA A 108 20.40 -6.12 -17.22
CA ALA A 108 21.61 -6.62 -16.57
C ALA A 108 21.35 -6.89 -15.07
N GLY A 109 21.68 -8.09 -14.60
CA GLY A 109 21.49 -8.50 -13.20
C GLY A 109 20.10 -9.03 -12.83
N GLY A 110 19.11 -9.01 -13.74
CA GLY A 110 17.78 -9.57 -13.44
C GLY A 110 16.64 -9.00 -14.27
N SER A 111 15.46 -8.84 -13.67
CA SER A 111 14.28 -8.24 -14.33
C SER A 111 13.85 -6.96 -13.64
N LEU A 112 13.35 -6.00 -14.40
CA LEU A 112 12.71 -4.81 -13.86
C LEU A 112 11.41 -5.17 -13.15
N SER A 113 11.05 -4.39 -12.14
CA SER A 113 9.70 -4.40 -11.57
C SER A 113 9.12 -3.00 -11.63
N VAL A 114 8.05 -2.85 -12.40
CA VAL A 114 7.36 -1.57 -12.61
C VAL A 114 5.94 -1.72 -12.13
N LYS A 115 5.56 -0.91 -11.15
CA LYS A 115 4.23 -0.95 -10.53
C LYS A 115 3.70 0.46 -10.35
N VAL A 116 2.38 0.57 -10.18
CA VAL A 116 1.76 1.81 -9.70
C VAL A 116 2.36 2.15 -8.34
N ALA A 117 2.81 3.39 -8.17
CA ALA A 117 3.31 3.85 -6.87
C ALA A 117 2.15 3.97 -5.89
N ILE A 118 2.47 3.95 -4.60
CA ILE A 118 1.50 4.15 -3.54
C ILE A 118 1.74 5.54 -2.97
N ASP A 119 0.70 6.37 -2.99
CA ASP A 119 0.68 7.61 -2.25
C ASP A 119 0.29 7.31 -0.81
N LYS A 120 1.11 7.77 0.14
CA LYS A 120 0.80 7.72 1.56
C LYS A 120 0.17 9.05 1.95
N THR A 121 -1.15 9.11 1.98
CA THR A 121 -1.81 10.29 2.54
C THR A 121 -1.84 10.15 4.06
N ARG A 122 -1.23 11.10 4.77
CA ARG A 122 -1.35 11.18 6.23
C ARG A 122 -2.78 11.64 6.52
N LYS A 123 -3.56 10.84 7.25
CA LYS A 123 -4.85 11.32 7.80
C LYS A 123 -4.59 12.58 8.61
N SER A 124 -4.87 13.74 8.01
CA SER A 124 -5.10 14.94 8.78
C SER A 124 -6.43 14.70 9.48
N ARG A 125 -6.38 14.38 10.78
CA ARG A 125 -7.55 14.54 11.64
C ARG A 125 -7.85 16.04 11.67
N ARG A 126 -8.58 16.53 10.66
CA ARG A 126 -9.46 17.67 10.90
C ARG A 126 -10.52 17.14 11.87
N ASN A 127 -10.28 17.38 13.16
CA ASN A 127 -11.38 17.54 14.09
C ASN A 127 -12.20 18.71 13.53
N THR A 128 -13.20 18.41 12.70
CA THR A 128 -14.32 19.32 12.51
C THR A 128 -15.01 19.34 13.87
N ILE A 129 -14.58 20.27 14.73
CA ILE A 129 -15.38 20.70 15.86
C ILE A 129 -16.65 21.25 15.19
N LYS A 130 -17.72 20.46 15.22
CA LYS A 130 -19.07 21.00 15.05
C LYS A 130 -19.28 21.92 16.24
N SER A 131 -18.98 23.19 16.03
CA SER A 131 -19.55 24.27 16.84
C SER A 131 -21.01 24.38 16.42
N ASP A 132 -21.87 23.55 17.01
CA ASP A 132 -23.30 23.85 17.01
C ASP A 132 -23.47 25.08 17.92
N ALA A 133 -23.57 26.24 17.29
CA ALA A 133 -24.02 27.48 17.88
C ALA A 133 -25.39 27.82 17.27
N ASN A 134 -26.45 27.37 17.93
CA ASN A 134 -27.64 28.13 18.33
C ASN A 134 -28.72 27.18 18.88
#